data_AF-A0ABD2RWA7-F1
#
_entry.id   AF-A0ABD2RWA7-F1
#
_cell.length_a   1.000
_cell.length_b   1.000
_cell.length_c   1.000
_cell.angle_alpha   90.00
_cell.angle_beta   90.00
_cell.angle_gamma   90.00
#
_symmetry.space_group_name_H-M   'P 1'
#
loop_
_entity.id
_entity.type
_entity.pdbx_description
1 polymer ?
#
loop_
_entity_poly.entity_id
_entity_poly.type
_entity_poly.pdbx_seq_one_letter_code
_entity_poly.pdbx_strand_id
1 'polypeptide(L)'
;MDDTLQALKELSNLSHHPLNGGEFNCLNDVDGEEEEEYDIEAWETITKCFREVQSVLDQNRALIQQVNENHQSKLRDNLVKNVALIRDINSNISKVSRLYSDLSVDFCNIVHRRRELALFESKNRDDNVDTAES
;
A
#
# COMPACT_ATOMS: atom_id res chain seq x y z
N MET A 1 -30.70 26.36 14.17
CA MET A 1 -30.37 25.85 12.82
C MET A 1 -28.99 26.35 12.35
N ASP A 2 -28.32 27.21 13.13
CA ASP A 2 -27.03 27.83 12.78
C ASP A 2 -25.83 27.08 13.42
N ASP A 3 -26.01 26.56 14.64
CA ASP A 3 -24.97 25.80 15.35
C ASP A 3 -24.51 24.53 14.62
N THR A 4 -25.43 23.88 13.90
CA THR A 4 -25.12 22.71 13.06
C THR A 4 -24.33 23.09 11.81
N LEU A 5 -24.51 24.30 11.30
CA LEU A 5 -23.81 24.81 10.13
C LEU A 5 -22.40 25.28 10.51
N GLN A 6 -22.26 25.85 11.71
CA GLN A 6 -20.97 26.22 12.31
C GLN A 6 -20.11 24.97 12.57
N ALA A 7 -20.70 23.92 13.13
CA ALA A 7 -20.02 22.64 13.35
C ALA A 7 -19.56 21.96 12.05
N LEU A 8 -20.35 22.05 10.97
CA LEU A 8 -19.94 21.52 9.66
C LEU A 8 -18.78 22.31 9.03
N LYS A 9 -18.72 23.64 9.24
CA LYS A 9 -17.60 24.49 8.80
C LYS A 9 -16.32 24.21 9.59
N GLU A 10 -16.43 23.92 10.88
CA GLU A 10 -15.29 23.52 11.70
C GLU A 10 -14.72 22.17 11.28
N LEU A 11 -15.58 21.23 10.88
CA LEU A 11 -15.18 19.92 10.33
C LEU A 11 -14.52 20.03 8.94
N SER A 12 -14.96 20.94 8.07
CA SER A 12 -14.31 21.15 6.76
C SER A 12 -12.91 21.76 6.88
N ASN A 13 -12.69 22.59 7.91
CA ASN A 13 -11.41 23.27 8.12
C ASN A 13 -10.33 22.39 8.76
N LEU A 14 -10.70 21.25 9.33
CA LEU A 14 -9.75 20.24 9.85
C LEU A 14 -9.11 19.40 8.72
N SER A 15 -9.62 19.49 7.48
CA SER A 15 -9.07 18.79 6.31
C SER A 15 -7.85 19.46 5.69
N HIS A 16 -7.50 20.68 6.12
CA HIS A 16 -6.39 21.47 5.53
C HIS A 16 -5.21 21.63 6.49
N HIS A 17 -4.84 20.57 7.21
CA HIS A 17 -3.48 20.47 7.72
C HIS A 17 -2.59 19.85 6.63
N PRO A 18 -1.49 20.51 6.23
CA PRO A 18 -0.53 19.89 5.35
C PRO A 18 0.00 18.67 6.11
N LEU A 19 -0.22 17.49 5.53
CA LEU A 19 0.58 16.34 5.92
C LEU A 19 2.02 16.81 5.76
N ASN A 20 2.77 16.84 6.87
CA ASN A 20 4.21 16.97 6.87
C ASN A 20 4.79 15.68 6.27
N GLY A 21 4.53 15.48 4.98
CA GLY A 21 5.21 14.54 4.13
C GLY A 21 6.56 15.16 3.85
N GLY A 22 7.59 14.58 4.46
CA GLY A 22 8.96 14.80 3.98
C GLY A 22 8.95 14.63 2.45
N GLU A 23 9.50 15.64 1.78
CA GLU A 23 9.47 15.84 0.34
C GLU A 23 9.67 14.55 -0.44
N PHE A 24 8.57 13.96 -0.95
CA PHE A 24 8.63 12.97 -2.01
C PHE A 24 8.62 13.72 -3.35
N ASN A 25 9.76 14.31 -3.68
CA ASN A 25 9.99 14.84 -5.02
C ASN A 25 10.45 13.68 -5.92
N CYS A 26 9.51 12.96 -6.51
CA CYS A 26 9.80 11.94 -7.52
C CYS A 26 9.32 12.41 -8.89
N LEU A 27 10.24 13.12 -9.55
CA LEU A 27 10.38 13.34 -11.00
C LEU A 27 9.09 13.57 -11.80
N ASN A 28 8.86 14.85 -12.10
CA ASN A 28 8.52 15.22 -13.46
C ASN A 28 9.78 14.96 -14.31
N ASP A 29 9.66 14.07 -15.30
CA ASP A 29 10.38 14.05 -16.58
C ASP A 29 10.25 12.62 -17.14
N VAL A 30 9.18 12.38 -17.91
CA VAL A 30 9.10 11.22 -18.82
C VAL A 30 8.59 11.74 -20.16
N ASP A 31 9.53 12.27 -20.95
CA ASP A 31 9.42 12.29 -22.41
C ASP A 31 10.54 11.37 -22.91
N GLY A 32 10.16 10.18 -23.33
CA GLY A 32 11.08 9.09 -23.68
C GLY A 32 10.32 7.80 -23.86
N GLU A 33 9.93 7.50 -25.11
CA GLU A 33 9.45 6.19 -25.54
C GLU A 33 10.62 5.18 -25.48
N GLU A 34 10.99 4.74 -24.27
CA GLU A 34 11.90 3.62 -24.07
C GLU A 34 11.06 2.39 -23.69
N GLU A 35 11.28 1.28 -24.38
CA GLU A 35 10.61 0.00 -24.13
C GLU A 35 10.64 -0.31 -22.62
N GLU A 36 9.48 -0.44 -21.99
CA GLU A 36 9.35 -0.69 -20.55
C GLU A 36 10.07 -2.01 -20.19
N GLU A 37 11.35 -1.93 -19.81
CA GLU A 37 12.03 -3.01 -19.12
C GLU A 37 11.32 -3.20 -17.78
N TYR A 38 10.45 -4.19 -17.75
CA TYR A 38 9.61 -4.45 -16.60
C TYR A 38 10.49 -4.93 -15.44
N ASP A 39 10.53 -4.18 -14.34
CA ASP A 39 11.30 -4.57 -13.16
C ASP A 39 10.67 -5.82 -12.52
N ILE A 40 11.20 -6.98 -12.90
CA ILE A 40 10.74 -8.30 -12.47
C ILE A 40 10.68 -8.38 -10.94
N GLU A 41 11.68 -7.81 -10.24
CA GLU A 41 11.76 -7.81 -8.76
C GLU A 41 10.60 -7.01 -8.15
N ALA A 42 10.29 -5.84 -8.70
CA ALA A 42 9.18 -5.01 -8.25
C ALA A 42 7.83 -5.71 -8.45
N TRP A 43 7.64 -6.34 -9.62
CA TRP A 43 6.41 -7.04 -9.92
C TRP A 43 6.19 -8.30 -9.09
N GLU A 44 7.24 -9.09 -8.87
CA GLU A 44 7.18 -10.26 -8.00
C GLU A 44 6.79 -9.86 -6.57
N THR A 45 7.37 -8.78 -6.06
CA THR A 45 7.06 -8.23 -4.73
C THR A 45 5.58 -7.84 -4.61
N ILE A 46 5.06 -7.09 -5.58
CA ILE A 46 3.65 -6.69 -5.65
C ILE A 46 2.73 -7.92 -5.73
N THR A 47 3.03 -8.84 -6.65
CA THR A 47 2.21 -10.03 -6.89
C THR A 47 2.14 -10.93 -5.67
N LYS A 48 3.28 -11.12 -4.98
CA LYS A 48 3.35 -11.89 -3.73
C LYS A 48 2.47 -11.25 -2.65
N CYS A 49 2.62 -9.95 -2.41
CA CYS A 49 1.82 -9.25 -1.41
C CYS A 49 0.32 -9.37 -1.72
N PHE A 50 -0.08 -9.21 -2.98
CA PHE A 50 -1.49 -9.35 -3.35
C PHE A 50 -2.04 -10.75 -3.11
N ARG A 51 -1.29 -11.81 -3.43
CA ARG A 51 -1.72 -13.19 -3.13
C ARG A 51 -1.91 -13.41 -1.63
N GLU A 52 -1.01 -12.86 -0.80
CA GLU A 52 -1.11 -12.96 0.65
C GLU A 52 -2.32 -12.20 1.20
N VAL A 53 -2.55 -10.97 0.73
CA VAL A 53 -3.72 -10.16 1.11
C VAL A 53 -5.01 -10.88 0.68
N GLN A 54 -5.08 -11.41 -0.54
CA GLN A 54 -6.24 -12.16 -1.03
C GLN A 54 -6.53 -13.36 -0.13
N SER A 55 -5.52 -14.15 0.24
CA SER A 55 -5.70 -15.29 1.14
C SER A 55 -6.28 -14.89 2.49
N VAL A 56 -5.81 -13.78 3.07
CA VAL A 56 -6.34 -13.25 4.35
C VAL A 56 -7.77 -12.75 4.21
N LEU A 57 -8.11 -12.10 3.09
CA LEU A 57 -9.47 -11.62 2.83
C LEU A 57 -10.46 -12.75 2.53
N ASP A 58 -10.01 -13.83 1.87
CA ASP A 58 -10.81 -15.04 1.67
C ASP A 58 -11.12 -15.72 3.02
N GLN A 59 -10.17 -15.72 3.96
CA GLN A 59 -10.42 -16.16 5.32
C GLN A 59 -11.48 -15.28 6.01
N ASN A 60 -11.41 -13.95 5.85
CA ASN A 60 -12.45 -13.05 6.38
C ASN A 60 -13.83 -13.34 5.80
N ARG A 61 -13.92 -13.63 4.50
CA ARG A 61 -15.18 -14.03 3.86
C ARG A 61 -15.78 -15.26 4.53
N ALA A 62 -14.97 -16.29 4.79
CA ALA A 62 -15.42 -17.50 5.47
C ALA A 62 -15.84 -17.25 6.94
N LEU A 63 -15.09 -16.42 7.67
CA LEU A 63 -15.42 -16.08 9.06
C LEU A 63 -16.72 -15.27 9.16
N ILE A 64 -16.93 -14.30 8.26
CA ILE A 64 -18.18 -13.52 8.18
C ILE A 64 -19.35 -14.43 7.86
N GLN A 65 -19.16 -15.39 6.95
CA GLN A 65 -20.20 -16.37 6.65
C GLN A 65 -20.59 -17.19 7.88
N GLN A 66 -19.61 -17.66 8.67
CA GLN A 66 -19.88 -18.35 9.94
C GLN A 66 -20.57 -17.46 10.98
N VAL A 67 -20.18 -16.18 11.08
CA VAL A 67 -20.84 -15.20 11.95
C VAL A 67 -22.32 -15.06 11.60
N ASN A 68 -22.63 -15.00 10.29
CA ASN A 68 -23.99 -14.91 9.78
C ASN A 68 -24.80 -16.17 10.08
N GLU A 69 -24.22 -17.36 9.86
CA GLU A 69 -24.87 -18.65 10.18
C GLU A 69 -25.18 -18.77 11.68
N ASN A 70 -24.23 -18.39 12.54
CA ASN A 70 -24.42 -18.35 13.98
C ASN A 70 -25.52 -17.36 14.40
N HIS A 71 -25.65 -16.23 13.70
CA HIS A 71 -26.73 -15.27 13.94
C HIS A 71 -28.10 -15.84 13.55
N GLN A 72 -28.18 -16.51 12.39
CA GLN A 72 -29.40 -17.13 11.89
C GLN A 72 -29.89 -18.29 12.75
N SER A 73 -28.99 -19.05 13.38
CA SER A 73 -29.38 -20.16 14.26
C SER A 73 -30.11 -19.71 15.52
N LYS A 74 -29.94 -18.44 15.94
CA LYS A 74 -30.51 -17.85 17.18
C LYS A 74 -30.12 -18.61 18.45
N LEU A 75 -29.12 -19.50 18.39
CA LEU A 75 -28.60 -20.21 19.55
C LEU A 75 -27.62 -19.30 20.30
N ARG A 76 -27.88 -19.08 21.59
CA ARG A 76 -27.05 -18.22 22.44
C ARG A 76 -25.57 -18.62 22.39
N ASP A 77 -25.27 -19.92 22.42
CA ASP A 77 -23.91 -20.43 22.41
C ASP A 77 -23.17 -20.11 21.10
N ASN A 78 -23.89 -20.07 19.97
CA ASN A 78 -23.31 -19.69 18.68
C ASN A 78 -23.04 -18.19 18.60
N LEU A 79 -23.91 -17.36 19.18
CA LEU A 79 -23.68 -15.91 19.25
C LEU A 79 -22.44 -15.57 20.09
N VAL A 80 -22.15 -16.33 21.14
CA VAL A 80 -20.91 -16.15 21.92
C VAL A 80 -19.67 -16.45 21.06
N LYS A 81 -19.73 -17.44 20.18
CA LYS A 81 -18.64 -17.75 19.25
C LYS A 81 -18.37 -16.62 18.24
N ASN A 82 -19.38 -15.82 17.89
CA ASN A 82 -19.19 -14.67 16.99
C ASN A 82 -18.20 -13.65 17.54
N VAL A 83 -18.06 -13.53 18.87
CA VAL A 83 -17.05 -12.65 19.47
C VAL A 83 -15.64 -13.09 19.10
N ALA A 84 -15.37 -14.40 19.10
CA ALA A 84 -14.08 -14.93 18.67
C ALA A 84 -13.86 -14.74 17.17
N LEU A 85 -14.85 -15.07 16.35
CA LEU A 85 -14.77 -14.91 14.89
C LEU A 85 -14.53 -13.45 14.48
N ILE A 86 -15.18 -12.48 15.13
CA ILE A 86 -14.98 -11.05 14.88
C ILE A 86 -13.58 -10.60 15.31
N ARG A 87 -13.03 -11.15 16.41
CA ARG A 87 -11.64 -10.89 16.79
C ARG A 87 -10.67 -11.42 15.74
N ASP A 88 -10.93 -12.60 15.19
CA ASP A 88 -10.11 -13.17 14.11
C ASP A 88 -10.18 -12.31 12.84
N ILE A 89 -11.36 -11.79 12.49
CA ILE A 89 -11.53 -10.84 11.38
C ILE A 89 -10.69 -9.57 11.62
N ASN A 90 -10.74 -8.99 12.82
CA ASN A 90 -9.98 -7.79 13.15
C ASN A 90 -8.46 -8.04 13.14
N SER A 91 -8.03 -9.23 13.58
CA SER A 91 -6.63 -9.67 13.49
C SER A 91 -6.17 -9.74 12.03
N ASN A 92 -7.00 -10.31 11.15
CA ASN A 92 -6.75 -10.38 9.73
C ASN A 92 -6.67 -8.99 9.07
N ILE A 93 -7.54 -8.04 9.44
CA ILE A 93 -7.43 -6.64 8.96
C ILE A 93 -6.11 -6.00 9.40
N SER A 94 -5.69 -6.24 10.65
CA SER A 94 -4.40 -5.76 11.14
C SER A 94 -3.23 -6.37 10.35
N LYS A 95 -3.33 -7.65 9.96
CA LYS A 95 -2.36 -8.31 9.09
C LYS A 95 -2.33 -7.70 7.69
N VAL A 96 -3.48 -7.43 7.07
CA VAL A 96 -3.56 -6.75 5.77
C VAL A 96 -2.87 -5.38 5.82
N SER A 97 -3.11 -4.61 6.87
CA SER A 97 -2.44 -3.31 7.06
C SER A 97 -0.92 -3.44 7.13
N ARG A 98 -0.39 -4.51 7.77
CA ARG A 98 1.06 -4.77 7.81
C ARG A 98 1.60 -5.16 6.44
N LEU A 99 0.92 -6.07 5.72
CA LEU A 99 1.33 -6.48 4.38
C LEU A 99 1.47 -5.28 3.44
N TYR A 100 0.55 -4.32 3.49
CA TYR A 100 0.67 -3.10 2.70
C TYR A 100 1.78 -2.17 3.17
N SER A 101 2.02 -2.07 4.47
CA SER A 101 3.16 -1.32 5.00
C SER A 101 4.49 -1.90 4.53
N ASP A 102 4.62 -3.23 4.61
CA ASP A 102 5.82 -3.95 4.19
C ASP A 102 6.03 -3.79 2.67
N LEU A 103 4.96 -3.97 1.88
CA LEU A 103 4.99 -3.74 0.44
C LEU A 103 5.43 -2.31 0.10
N SER A 104 4.92 -1.30 0.80
CA SER A 104 5.29 0.09 0.56
C SER A 104 6.79 0.31 0.78
N VAL A 105 7.34 -0.24 1.86
CA VAL A 105 8.77 -0.10 2.18
C VAL A 105 9.63 -0.85 1.16
N ASP A 106 9.28 -2.11 0.86
CA ASP A 106 10.03 -2.94 -0.09
C ASP A 106 10.01 -2.32 -1.49
N PHE A 107 8.85 -1.85 -1.96
CA PHE A 107 8.71 -1.20 -3.24
C PHE A 107 9.51 0.12 -3.33
N CYS A 108 9.44 0.97 -2.30
CA CYS A 108 10.25 2.19 -2.25
C CYS A 108 11.75 1.86 -2.33
N ASN A 109 12.21 0.83 -1.61
CA ASN A 109 13.61 0.41 -1.64
C ASN A 109 14.05 -0.06 -3.04
N ILE A 110 13.20 -0.82 -3.74
CA ILE A 110 13.48 -1.28 -5.11
C ILE A 110 13.62 -0.08 -6.05
N VAL A 111 12.66 0.86 -6.01
CA VAL A 111 12.68 2.07 -6.86
C VAL A 111 13.90 2.95 -6.56
N HIS A 112 14.23 3.16 -5.28
CA HIS A 112 15.42 3.93 -4.90
C HIS A 112 16.71 3.29 -5.44
N ARG A 113 16.85 1.97 -5.27
CA ARG A 113 18.00 1.22 -5.79
C ARG A 113 18.13 1.36 -7.31
N ARG A 114 17.02 1.27 -8.06
CA ARG A 114 17.03 1.45 -9.53
C ARG A 114 17.45 2.85 -9.94
N ARG A 115 16.95 3.88 -9.26
CA ARG A 115 17.35 5.27 -9.54
C ARG A 115 18.84 5.48 -9.29
N GLU A 116 19.39 4.93 -8.22
CA GLU A 116 20.82 5.01 -7.93
C GLU A 116 21.65 4.35 -9.03
N LEU A 117 21.28 3.14 -9.47
CA LEU A 117 21.97 2.43 -10.56
C LEU A 117 21.94 3.23 -11.88
N ALA A 118 20.79 3.79 -12.26
CA ALA A 118 20.67 4.61 -13.46
C ALA A 118 21.57 5.87 -13.42
N LEU A 119 21.76 6.48 -12.25
CA LEU A 119 22.68 7.61 -12.06
C LEU A 119 24.16 7.20 -12.17
N PHE A 120 24.52 5.99 -11.74
CA PHE A 120 25.87 5.47 -11.94
C PHE A 120 26.16 5.14 -13.41
N GLU A 121 25.18 4.61 -14.13
CA GLU A 121 25.31 4.30 -15.56
C GLU A 121 25.42 5.54 -16.43
N SER A 122 24.71 6.64 -16.10
CA SER A 122 24.87 7.90 -16.82
C SER A 122 26.26 8.52 -16.60
N LYS A 123 26.76 8.51 -15.36
CA LYS A 123 28.06 9.13 -15.03
C LYS A 123 29.26 8.44 -15.70
N ASN A 124 29.22 7.12 -15.85
CA ASN A 124 30.28 6.37 -16.53
C ASN A 124 30.30 6.58 -18.06
N ARG A 125 29.21 7.06 -18.67
CA ARG A 125 29.18 7.38 -20.11
C ARG A 125 29.86 8.72 -20.42
N ASP A 126 29.78 9.69 -19.51
CA ASP A 126 30.37 11.02 -19.71
C ASP A 126 31.92 11.00 -19.64
N ASP A 127 32.51 10.18 -18.76
CA ASP A 127 33.97 10.09 -18.60
C ASP A 127 34.70 9.43 -19.79
N ASN A 128 33.99 8.69 -20.66
CA ASN A 128 34.59 7.99 -21.80
C ASN A 128 34.61 8.83 -23.10
N VAL A 129 33.97 10.01 -23.13
CA VAL A 129 33.92 10.88 -24.31
C VAL A 129 35.16 11.78 -24.42
N ASP A 130 35.75 12.18 -23.29
CA ASP A 130 36.93 13.07 -23.26
C ASP A 130 38.26 12.40 -23.65
N THR A 131 38.30 11.07 -23.80
CA THR A 131 39.55 10.35 -24.16
C THR A 131 39.68 10.08 -25.66
N ALA A 132 38.69 10.45 -26.48
CA ALA A 132 38.68 10.18 -27.92
C ALA A 132 39.10 11.38 -28.81
N GLU A 133 39.38 12.56 -28.24
CA GLU A 133 39.77 13.78 -28.99
C GLU A 133 41.21 14.28 -28.69
N SER A 134 42.21 13.39 -28.56
CA SER A 134 43.64 13.78 -28.60
C SER A 134 44.47 12.97 -29.57
#